data_AF-A0A928THZ1-F1
#
_entry.id   AF-A0A928THZ1-F1
#
_cell.length_a   1.000
_cell.length_b   1.000
_cell.length_c   1.000
_cell.angle_alpha   90.00
_cell.angle_beta   90.00
_cell.angle_gamma   90.00
#
_symmetry.space_group_name_H-M   'P 1'
#
loop_
_entity.id
_entity.type
_entity.pdbx_description
1 polymer ?
#
loop_
_entity_poly.entity_id
_entity_poly.type
_entity_poly.pdbx_seq_one_letter_code
_entity_poly.pdbx_strand_id
1 'polypeptide(L)'
;MNDEQSKRLSDAADAVIAASEALDEAREALADRRFDSELERERLQAAQQMTSKIDAAAKRIDDAVRKGTIAAAALARTGAYARYREAVDAVKAGRATGKAAGEQDGTANKRTMGNEALGRLDTALNAAAAIVFGG
;
A
#
# COMPACT_ATOMS: atom_id res chain seq x y z
N MET A 1 -10.58 15.11 -24.20
CA MET A 1 -10.51 13.81 -23.50
C MET A 1 -11.51 12.88 -24.16
N ASN A 2 -11.08 11.72 -24.67
CA ASN A 2 -11.94 10.75 -25.35
C ASN A 2 -12.43 9.65 -24.38
N ASP A 3 -13.36 8.81 -24.81
CA ASP A 3 -14.00 7.78 -23.96
C ASP A 3 -12.98 6.79 -23.36
N GLU A 4 -11.95 6.42 -24.13
CA GLU A 4 -10.88 5.54 -23.67
C GLU A 4 -10.02 6.19 -22.58
N GLN A 5 -9.70 7.49 -22.72
CA GLN A 5 -9.00 8.26 -21.70
C GLN A 5 -9.85 8.40 -20.43
N SER A 6 -11.16 8.62 -20.56
CA SER A 6 -12.11 8.66 -19.44
C SER A 6 -12.19 7.34 -18.69
N LYS A 7 -12.30 6.24 -19.43
CA LYS A 7 -12.34 4.89 -18.86
C LYS A 7 -11.06 4.57 -18.08
N ARG A 8 -9.89 4.84 -18.66
CA ARG A 8 -8.60 4.61 -17.98
C ARG A 8 -8.46 5.43 -16.70
N LEU A 9 -8.96 6.67 -16.71
CA LEU A 9 -8.94 7.52 -15.52
C LEU A 9 -9.88 6.99 -14.43
N SER A 10 -11.08 6.52 -14.81
CA SER A 10 -12.01 5.87 -13.89
C SER A 10 -11.42 4.59 -13.28
N ASP A 11 -10.88 3.69 -14.12
CA ASP A 11 -10.25 2.45 -13.68
C ASP A 11 -9.07 2.71 -12.72
N ALA A 12 -8.32 3.79 -12.95
CA ALA A 12 -7.24 4.21 -12.09
C ALA A 12 -7.75 4.79 -10.75
N ALA A 13 -8.83 5.56 -10.77
CA ALA A 13 -9.46 6.09 -9.56
C ALA A 13 -10.00 4.96 -8.68
N ASP A 14 -10.70 3.98 -9.26
CA ASP A 14 -11.22 2.81 -8.56
C ASP A 14 -10.08 1.98 -7.93
N ALA A 15 -8.96 1.86 -8.65
CA ALA A 15 -7.78 1.18 -8.12
C ALA A 15 -7.15 1.90 -6.92
N VAL A 16 -7.11 3.24 -6.93
CA VAL A 16 -6.63 4.03 -5.79
C VAL A 16 -7.56 3.87 -4.58
N ILE A 17 -8.89 3.87 -4.79
CA ILE A 17 -9.87 3.65 -3.71
C ILE A 17 -9.67 2.27 -3.10
N ALA A 18 -9.62 1.21 -3.92
CA ALA A 18 -9.39 -0.15 -3.45
C ALA A 18 -8.02 -0.32 -2.74
N ALA A 19 -7.01 0.44 -3.15
CA ALA A 19 -5.71 0.45 -2.48
C ALA A 19 -5.76 1.14 -1.11
N SER A 20 -6.54 2.23 -0.98
CA SER A 20 -6.81 2.90 0.29
C SER A 20 -7.51 1.98 1.28
N GLU A 21 -8.58 1.31 0.85
CA GLU A 21 -9.32 0.35 1.69
C GLU A 21 -8.40 -0.78 2.18
N ALA A 22 -7.57 -1.34 1.30
CA ALA A 22 -6.62 -2.38 1.69
C ALA A 22 -5.55 -1.89 2.68
N LEU A 23 -5.14 -0.61 2.59
CA LEU A 23 -4.21 -0.01 3.55
C LEU A 23 -4.87 0.18 4.92
N ASP A 24 -6.13 0.56 4.97
CA ASP A 24 -6.89 0.68 6.22
C ASP A 24 -7.10 -0.70 6.88
N GLU A 25 -7.43 -1.75 6.11
CA GLU A 25 -7.46 -3.13 6.63
C GLU A 25 -6.11 -3.57 7.22
N ALA A 26 -5.00 -3.13 6.63
CA ALA A 26 -3.66 -3.42 7.16
C ALA A 26 -3.36 -2.64 8.45
N ARG A 27 -3.87 -1.41 8.59
CA ARG A 27 -3.82 -0.64 9.84
C ARG A 27 -4.63 -1.31 10.95
N GLU A 28 -5.84 -1.78 10.64
CA GLU A 28 -6.68 -2.53 11.58
C GLU A 28 -6.00 -3.82 12.04
N ALA A 29 -5.40 -4.57 11.12
CA ALA A 29 -4.66 -5.79 11.46
C ALA A 29 -3.44 -5.53 12.36
N LEU A 30 -2.82 -4.35 12.24
CA LEU A 30 -1.71 -3.95 13.10
C LEU A 30 -2.19 -3.51 14.50
N ALA A 31 -3.40 -2.97 14.60
CA ALA A 31 -4.05 -2.60 15.86
C ALA A 31 -4.72 -3.79 16.58
N ASP A 32 -4.50 -5.02 16.11
CA ASP A 32 -5.11 -6.21 16.68
C ASP A 32 -4.68 -6.46 18.13
N ARG A 33 -5.66 -6.55 19.04
CA ARG A 33 -5.43 -6.77 20.49
C ARG A 33 -4.69 -8.07 20.79
N ARG A 34 -4.72 -9.05 19.88
CA ARG A 34 -4.00 -10.32 20.04
C ARG A 34 -2.48 -10.14 20.08
N PHE A 35 -1.93 -9.01 19.63
CA PHE A 35 -0.51 -8.68 19.83
C PHE A 35 -0.10 -8.57 21.30
N ASP A 36 -1.05 -8.23 22.18
CA ASP A 36 -0.84 -8.05 23.61
C ASP A 36 -1.32 -9.28 24.42
N SER A 37 -1.73 -10.37 23.75
CA SER A 37 -2.17 -11.61 24.40
C SER A 37 -1.04 -12.30 25.15
N GLU A 38 -1.36 -12.92 26.29
CA GLU A 38 -0.45 -13.80 27.02
C GLU A 38 -0.14 -15.08 26.24
N LEU A 39 -1.04 -15.48 25.33
CA LEU A 39 -0.89 -16.67 24.51
C LEU A 39 -0.02 -16.38 23.28
N GLU A 40 1.15 -17.03 23.22
CA GLU A 40 2.08 -16.92 22.08
C GLU A 40 1.41 -17.26 20.75
N ARG A 41 0.54 -18.27 20.72
CA ARG A 41 -0.20 -18.67 19.51
C ARG A 41 -1.05 -17.52 18.94
N GLU A 42 -1.72 -16.75 19.79
CA GLU A 42 -2.57 -15.63 19.36
C GLU A 42 -1.73 -14.47 18.82
N ARG A 43 -0.61 -14.17 19.50
CA ARG A 43 0.39 -13.19 19.04
C ARG A 43 0.95 -13.53 17.67
N LEU A 44 1.25 -14.80 17.41
CA LEU A 44 1.73 -15.27 16.11
C LEU A 44 0.66 -15.16 15.02
N GLN A 45 -0.61 -15.46 15.35
CA GLN A 45 -1.72 -15.28 14.40
C GLN A 45 -1.93 -13.81 14.02
N ALA A 46 -1.86 -12.91 15.00
CA ALA A 46 -1.95 -11.46 14.76
C ALA A 46 -0.82 -10.99 13.83
N ALA A 47 0.42 -11.43 14.11
CA ALA A 47 1.58 -11.13 13.26
C ALA A 47 1.41 -11.65 11.82
N GLN A 48 0.95 -12.90 11.65
CA GLN A 48 0.70 -13.48 10.33
C GLN A 48 -0.38 -12.69 9.57
N GLN A 49 -1.49 -12.36 10.23
CA GLN A 49 -2.56 -11.57 9.62
C GLN A 49 -2.07 -10.18 9.21
N MET A 50 -1.33 -9.48 10.08
CA MET A 50 -0.71 -8.20 9.79
C MET A 50 0.17 -8.29 8.52
N THR A 51 1.10 -9.26 8.46
CA THR A 51 1.98 -9.40 7.28
C THR A 51 1.22 -9.69 5.99
N SER A 52 0.16 -10.51 6.07
CA SER A 52 -0.70 -10.84 4.93
C SER A 52 -1.44 -9.60 4.41
N LYS A 53 -2.00 -8.79 5.32
CA LYS A 53 -2.70 -7.55 4.96
C LYS A 53 -1.75 -6.49 4.40
N ILE A 54 -0.53 -6.36 4.93
CA ILE A 54 0.49 -5.47 4.38
C ILE A 54 0.89 -5.89 2.95
N ASP A 55 1.09 -7.19 2.67
CA ASP A 55 1.39 -7.66 1.31
C ASP A 55 0.21 -7.45 0.36
N ALA A 56 -1.02 -7.65 0.83
CA ALA A 56 -2.23 -7.37 0.04
C ALA A 56 -2.36 -5.88 -0.30
N ALA A 57 -2.17 -4.98 0.67
CA ALA A 57 -2.16 -3.53 0.46
C ALA A 57 -1.08 -3.13 -0.54
N ALA A 58 0.15 -3.64 -0.37
CA ALA A 58 1.25 -3.36 -1.30
C ALA A 58 0.92 -3.74 -2.75
N LYS A 59 0.30 -4.90 -2.98
CA LYS A 59 -0.13 -5.35 -4.31
C LYS A 59 -1.21 -4.44 -4.91
N ARG A 60 -2.17 -3.97 -4.10
CA ARG A 60 -3.23 -3.07 -4.56
C ARG A 60 -2.68 -1.68 -4.90
N ILE A 61 -1.75 -1.17 -4.10
CA ILE A 61 -1.08 0.11 -4.38
C ILE A 61 -0.23 0.00 -5.66
N ASP A 62 0.49 -1.11 -5.87
CA ASP A 62 1.23 -1.36 -7.12
C ASP A 62 0.32 -1.30 -8.36
N ASP A 63 -0.85 -1.95 -8.30
CA ASP A 63 -1.85 -1.90 -9.37
C ASP A 63 -2.39 -0.49 -9.61
N ALA A 64 -2.68 0.26 -8.54
CA ALA A 64 -3.12 1.65 -8.62
C ALA A 64 -2.06 2.56 -9.26
N VAL A 65 -0.79 2.41 -8.88
CA VAL A 65 0.34 3.13 -9.49
C VAL A 65 0.44 2.81 -10.98
N ARG A 66 0.33 1.53 -11.36
CA ARG A 66 0.40 1.10 -12.75
C ARG A 66 -0.74 1.69 -13.58
N LYS A 67 -1.99 1.56 -13.13
CA LYS A 67 -3.18 2.09 -13.82
C LYS A 67 -3.14 3.61 -13.91
N GLY A 68 -2.78 4.29 -12.82
CA GLY A 68 -2.63 5.75 -12.80
C GLY A 68 -1.57 6.24 -13.77
N THR A 69 -0.43 5.55 -13.86
CA THR A 69 0.64 5.92 -14.80
C THR A 69 0.19 5.76 -16.25
N ILE A 70 -0.53 4.69 -16.58
CA ILE A 70 -1.11 4.47 -17.92
C ILE A 70 -2.12 5.56 -18.27
N ALA A 71 -3.00 5.92 -17.32
CA ALA A 71 -3.98 6.99 -17.51
C ALA A 71 -3.31 8.36 -17.69
N ALA A 72 -2.31 8.68 -16.87
CA ALA A 72 -1.57 9.93 -16.95
C ALA A 72 -0.77 10.06 -18.25
N ALA A 73 -0.15 8.96 -18.72
CA ALA A 73 0.54 8.91 -20.00
C ALA A 73 -0.43 9.14 -21.18
N ALA A 74 -1.62 8.54 -21.14
CA ALA A 74 -2.66 8.74 -22.15
C ALA A 74 -3.15 10.21 -22.22
N LEU A 75 -2.99 10.96 -21.12
CA LEU A 75 -3.35 12.38 -21.00
C LEU A 75 -2.15 13.34 -21.16
N ALA A 76 -0.95 12.82 -21.47
CA ALA A 76 0.30 13.59 -21.58
C ALA A 76 0.59 14.48 -20.35
N ARG A 77 0.24 14.04 -19.14
CA ARG A 77 0.48 14.81 -17.91
C ARG A 77 1.96 14.86 -17.57
N THR A 78 2.51 16.07 -17.46
CA THR A 78 3.88 16.32 -17.00
C THR A 78 4.07 15.90 -15.54
N GLY A 79 5.25 15.40 -15.17
CA GLY A 79 5.57 15.01 -13.78
C GLY A 79 5.05 13.64 -13.34
N ALA A 80 4.19 12.98 -14.12
CA ALA A 80 3.66 11.65 -13.80
C ALA A 80 4.75 10.58 -13.66
N TYR A 81 5.83 10.66 -14.45
CA TYR A 81 6.95 9.72 -14.37
C TYR A 81 7.76 9.84 -13.07
N ALA A 82 7.98 11.05 -12.57
CA ALA A 82 8.67 11.26 -11.30
C ALA A 82 7.86 10.65 -10.14
N ARG A 83 6.54 10.96 -10.10
CA ARG A 83 5.61 10.38 -9.12
C ARG A 83 5.50 8.86 -9.22
N TYR A 84 5.54 8.31 -10.43
CA TYR A 84 5.59 6.86 -10.64
C TYR A 84 6.81 6.22 -9.98
N ARG A 85 8.00 6.80 -10.15
CA ARG A 85 9.23 6.28 -9.54
C ARG A 85 9.15 6.31 -8.02
N GLU A 86 8.76 7.46 -7.47
CA GLU A 86 8.56 7.62 -6.02
C GLU A 86 7.57 6.59 -5.47
N ALA A 87 6.45 6.39 -6.15
CA ALA A 87 5.43 5.44 -5.73
C ALA A 87 5.95 4.00 -5.77
N VAL A 88 6.59 3.57 -6.87
CA VAL A 88 7.12 2.20 -7.01
C VAL A 88 8.21 1.91 -5.98
N ASP A 89 9.12 2.85 -5.74
CA ASP A 89 10.19 2.68 -4.76
C ASP A 89 9.61 2.57 -3.34
N ALA A 90 8.61 3.39 -3.01
CA ALA A 90 7.89 3.32 -1.74
C ALA A 90 7.10 2.02 -1.58
N VAL A 91 6.41 1.51 -2.62
CA VAL A 91 5.73 0.20 -2.59
C VAL A 91 6.72 -0.92 -2.33
N LYS A 92 7.84 -0.95 -3.07
CA LYS A 92 8.87 -1.99 -2.92
C LYS A 92 9.45 -1.98 -1.51
N ALA A 93 9.80 -0.80 -1.01
CA ALA A 93 10.33 -0.63 0.32
C ALA A 93 9.30 -1.07 1.38
N GLY A 94 8.05 -0.60 1.30
CA GLY A 94 6.98 -0.96 2.23
C GLY A 94 6.70 -2.46 2.25
N ARG A 95 6.65 -3.11 1.07
CA ARG A 95 6.48 -4.56 0.96
C ARG A 95 7.64 -5.34 1.56
N ALA A 96 8.88 -4.94 1.29
CA ALA A 96 10.06 -5.58 1.84
C ALA A 96 10.10 -5.47 3.38
N THR A 97 9.74 -4.30 3.91
CA THR A 97 9.63 -4.08 5.36
C THR A 97 8.51 -4.89 5.99
N GLY A 98 7.36 -5.00 5.32
CA GLY A 98 6.25 -5.83 5.77
C GLY A 98 6.64 -7.31 5.87
N LYS A 99 7.42 -7.81 4.91
CA LYS A 99 7.97 -9.17 4.96
C LYS A 99 8.96 -9.33 6.13
N ALA A 100 9.91 -8.41 6.27
CA ALA A 100 10.90 -8.41 7.35
C ALA A 100 10.26 -8.27 8.75
N ALA A 101 9.11 -7.59 8.86
CA ALA A 101 8.34 -7.49 10.09
C ALA A 101 7.87 -8.87 10.58
N GLY A 102 7.52 -9.77 9.65
CA GLY A 102 7.15 -11.15 9.97
C GLY A 102 8.31 -11.97 10.55
N GLU A 103 9.55 -11.58 10.26
CA GLU A 103 10.78 -12.29 10.65
C GLU A 103 11.38 -11.77 11.97
N GLN A 104 10.89 -10.65 12.51
CA GLN A 104 11.42 -10.07 13.76
C GLN A 104 11.10 -10.90 15.00
N ASP A 105 12.00 -10.89 15.98
CA ASP A 105 11.75 -11.47 17.30
C ASP A 105 10.90 -10.53 18.16
N GLY A 106 9.85 -11.09 18.77
CA GLY A 106 8.97 -10.37 19.69
C GLY A 106 7.90 -9.49 19.01
N THR A 107 6.70 -9.47 19.59
CA THR A 107 5.54 -8.75 19.02
C THR A 107 5.74 -7.25 18.90
N ALA A 108 6.45 -6.65 19.85
CA ALA A 108 6.77 -5.22 19.81
C ALA A 108 7.54 -4.85 18.55
N ASN A 109 8.59 -5.60 18.20
CA ASN A 109 9.39 -5.36 17.00
C ASN A 109 8.60 -5.61 15.72
N LYS A 110 7.78 -6.67 15.69
CA LYS A 110 6.88 -6.94 14.56
C LYS A 110 5.92 -5.78 14.30
N ARG A 111 5.30 -5.21 15.36
CA ARG A 111 4.42 -4.03 15.22
C ARG A 111 5.18 -2.77 14.80
N THR A 112 6.37 -2.52 15.36
CA THR A 112 7.19 -1.37 15.00
C THR A 112 7.54 -1.39 13.51
N MET A 113 8.03 -2.52 13.01
CA MET A 113 8.32 -2.68 11.58
C MET A 113 7.05 -2.69 10.72
N GLY A 114 5.94 -3.22 11.22
CA GLY A 114 4.64 -3.12 10.55
C GLY A 114 4.21 -1.67 10.36
N ASN A 115 4.36 -0.81 11.37
CA ASN A 115 4.07 0.63 11.27
C ASN A 115 4.98 1.31 10.23
N GLU A 116 6.27 0.97 10.22
CA GLU A 116 7.21 1.48 9.23
C GLU A 116 6.83 1.07 7.80
N ALA A 117 6.39 -0.18 7.61
CA ALA A 117 5.86 -0.67 6.34
C ALA A 117 4.61 0.12 5.92
N LEU A 118 3.66 0.34 6.83
CA LEU A 118 2.45 1.13 6.56
C LEU A 118 2.77 2.59 6.19
N GLY A 119 3.74 3.23 6.85
CA GLY A 119 4.15 4.60 6.50
C GLY A 119 4.74 4.71 5.08
N ARG A 120 5.50 3.69 4.65
CA ARG A 120 5.99 3.60 3.26
C ARG A 120 4.86 3.36 2.26
N LEU A 121 3.92 2.48 2.59
CA LEU A 121 2.76 2.22 1.74
C LEU A 121 1.81 3.42 1.64
N ASP A 122 1.64 4.20 2.72
CA ASP A 122 0.90 5.45 2.70
C ASP A 122 1.55 6.50 1.77
N THR A 123 2.88 6.62 1.84
CA THR A 123 3.64 7.47 0.91
C THR A 123 3.42 7.05 -0.55
N ALA A 124 3.43 5.74 -0.82
CA ALA A 124 3.17 5.20 -2.15
C ALA A 124 1.72 5.48 -2.62
N LEU A 125 0.73 5.32 -1.74
CA LEU A 125 -0.67 5.61 -2.05
C LEU A 125 -0.88 7.08 -2.37
N ASN A 126 -0.28 7.99 -1.60
CA ASN A 126 -0.34 9.43 -1.84
C ASN A 126 0.28 9.80 -3.20
N ALA A 127 1.43 9.21 -3.54
CA ALA A 127 2.04 9.38 -4.86
C ALA A 127 1.16 8.82 -5.99
N ALA A 128 0.54 7.65 -5.79
CA ALA A 128 -0.41 7.07 -6.74
C ALA A 128 -1.63 7.98 -6.97
N ALA A 129 -2.24 8.49 -5.89
CA ALA A 129 -3.34 9.44 -5.94
C ALA A 129 -2.94 10.72 -6.70
N ALA A 130 -1.74 11.25 -6.46
CA ALA A 130 -1.24 12.44 -7.15
C ALA A 130 -1.00 12.23 -8.66
N ILE A 131 -0.78 10.99 -9.11
CA ILE A 131 -0.75 10.65 -10.55
C ILE A 131 -2.16 10.74 -11.15
N VAL A 132 -3.16 10.16 -10.45
CA VAL A 132 -4.54 10.01 -10.94
C VAL A 132 -5.32 11.33 -10.85
N PHE A 133 -5.34 11.96 -9.68
CA PHE A 133 -6.16 13.14 -9.42
C PHE A 133 -5.46 14.46 -9.72
N GLY A 134 -4.13 14.44 -9.89
CA GLY A 134 -3.34 15.64 -10.13
C GLY A 134 -3.15 16.42 -8.83
N GLY A 135 -2.04 16.12 -8.14
CA GLY A 135 -1.51 16.98 -7.07
C GLY A 135 -0.75 18.17 -7.60
#